data_AF-A0AAV7K330-F1
#
_entry.id   AF-A0AAV7K330-F1
#
_cell.length_a   1.000
_cell.length_b   1.000
_cell.length_c   1.000
_cell.angle_alpha   90.00
_cell.angle_beta   90.00
_cell.angle_gamma   90.00
#
_symmetry.space_group_name_H-M   'P 1'
#
loop_
_entity.id
_entity.type
_entity.pdbx_description
1 polymer ?
#
loop_
_entity_poly.entity_id
_entity_poly.type
_entity_poly.pdbx_seq_one_letter_code
_entity_poly.pdbx_strand_id
1 'polypeptide(L)'
;MCRLRSNLKDRLRDGFYWFKVNQCSPKLQAREQVRFKDEANRVFQRIISYLDKWFDYEGSIYKHIQILNLNREEITFDELTKIASHFQIKINGDDMYNEFCWLREWRVKQRENVLPSMSSG
;
A
#
# COMPACT_ATOMS: atom_id res chain seq x y z
N MET A 1 -3.79 -0.27 -0.19
CA MET A 1 -4.75 0.85 -0.37
C MET A 1 -5.25 1.48 0.95
N CYS A 2 -4.92 0.93 2.12
CA CYS A 2 -5.30 1.52 3.43
C CYS A 2 -4.68 2.90 3.68
N ARG A 3 -3.46 3.17 3.19
CA ARG A 3 -2.72 4.41 3.47
C ARG A 3 -3.44 5.68 3.01
N LEU A 4 -4.08 5.66 1.83
CA LEU A 4 -4.83 6.83 1.33
C LEU A 4 -6.06 7.11 2.20
N ARG A 5 -6.85 6.07 2.50
CA ARG A 5 -8.02 6.16 3.37
C ARG A 5 -7.65 6.67 4.76
N SER A 6 -6.61 6.10 5.38
CA SER A 6 -6.13 6.52 6.70
C SER A 6 -5.66 7.97 6.67
N ASN A 7 -4.84 8.35 5.69
CA ASN A 7 -4.39 9.74 5.54
C ASN A 7 -5.57 10.71 5.42
N LEU A 8 -6.60 10.40 4.63
CA LEU A 8 -7.78 11.25 4.48
C LEU A 8 -8.58 11.36 5.79
N LYS A 9 -8.71 10.26 6.55
CA LYS A 9 -9.34 10.28 7.88
C LYS A 9 -8.56 11.14 8.87
N ASP A 10 -7.24 11.00 8.92
CA ASP A 10 -6.38 11.81 9.79
C ASP A 10 -6.49 13.30 9.43
N ARG A 11 -6.41 13.62 8.14
CA ARG A 11 -6.50 14.99 7.65
C ARG A 11 -7.87 15.62 7.88
N LEU A 12 -8.94 14.84 7.78
CA LEU A 12 -10.29 15.27 8.15
C LEU A 12 -10.41 15.56 9.65
N ARG A 13 -9.89 14.67 10.50
CA ARG A 13 -9.87 14.87 11.97
C ARG A 13 -9.09 16.12 12.35
N ASP A 14 -7.95 16.33 11.71
CA ASP A 14 -7.02 17.41 12.06
C ASP A 14 -7.37 18.74 11.35
N GLY A 15 -8.42 18.75 10.51
CA GLY A 15 -8.82 19.94 9.74
C GLY A 15 -7.74 20.42 8.76
N PHE A 16 -6.94 19.49 8.22
CA PHE A 16 -5.79 19.77 7.36
C PHE A 16 -6.13 19.49 5.88
N TYR A 17 -6.30 20.55 5.08
CA TYR A 17 -6.75 20.46 3.68
C TYR A 17 -5.64 20.67 2.64
N TRP A 18 -4.39 20.56 3.10
CA TRP A 18 -3.11 20.51 2.38
C TRP A 18 -2.32 21.76 2.70
N PHE A 19 -0.99 21.65 2.61
CA PHE A 19 -0.10 22.72 2.98
C PHE A 19 -0.41 24.04 2.26
N LYS A 20 -0.54 24.02 0.93
CA LYS A 20 -0.90 25.21 0.14
C LYS A 20 -2.28 25.77 0.50
N VAL A 21 -3.25 24.91 0.76
CA VAL A 21 -4.61 25.33 1.13
C VAL A 21 -4.61 25.98 2.51
N ASN A 22 -3.92 25.38 3.47
CA ASN A 22 -3.78 25.93 4.82
C ASN A 22 -2.95 27.23 4.84
N GLN A 23 -2.02 27.43 3.90
CA GLN A 23 -1.31 28.71 3.73
C GLN A 23 -2.19 29.81 3.13
N CYS A 24 -3.14 29.46 2.26
CA CYS A 24 -4.03 30.41 1.61
C CYS A 24 -5.31 30.69 2.42
N SER A 25 -5.76 29.74 3.25
CA SER A 25 -6.98 29.87 4.05
C SER A 25 -7.01 31.12 4.94
N PRO A 26 -5.91 31.56 5.59
CA PRO A 26 -5.91 32.80 6.38
C PRO A 26 -6.14 34.07 5.56
N LYS A 27 -5.97 34.02 4.22
CA LYS A 27 -6.16 35.15 3.32
C LYS A 27 -7.63 35.40 2.96
N LEU A 28 -8.51 34.46 3.31
CA LEU A 28 -9.96 34.55 3.07
C LEU A 28 -10.65 35.26 4.24
N GLN A 29 -11.82 35.86 3.99
CA GLN A 29 -12.66 36.39 5.06
C GLN A 29 -13.18 35.26 5.96
N ALA A 30 -13.49 35.55 7.23
CA ALA A 30 -13.93 34.55 8.19
C ALA A 30 -15.12 33.69 7.69
N ARG A 31 -16.11 34.32 7.04
CA ARG A 31 -17.26 33.63 6.45
C ARG A 31 -16.87 32.69 5.31
N GLU A 32 -15.92 33.09 4.48
CA GLU A 32 -15.42 32.29 3.36
C GLU A 32 -14.58 31.11 3.87
N GLN A 33 -13.80 31.31 4.95
CA GLN A 33 -13.07 30.23 5.61
C GLN A 33 -14.01 29.15 6.16
N VAL A 34 -15.09 29.55 6.83
CA VAL A 34 -16.10 28.61 7.35
C VAL A 34 -16.73 27.82 6.20
N ARG A 35 -17.19 28.52 5.16
CA ARG A 35 -17.78 27.88 3.97
C ARG A 35 -16.80 26.90 3.29
N PHE A 36 -15.54 27.31 3.14
CA PHE A 36 -14.51 26.47 2.56
C PHE A 36 -14.28 25.19 3.38
N LYS A 37 -14.14 25.33 4.71
CA LYS A 37 -13.94 24.17 5.60
C LYS A 37 -15.10 23.18 5.52
N ASP A 38 -16.34 23.67 5.52
CA ASP A 38 -17.53 22.81 5.39
C ASP A 38 -17.54 22.05 4.06
N GLU A 39 -17.20 22.73 2.97
CA GLU A 39 -17.15 22.10 1.65
C GLU A 39 -16.01 21.08 1.55
N ALA A 40 -14.82 21.42 2.05
CA ALA A 40 -13.67 20.52 2.07
C ALA A 40 -13.93 19.27 2.94
N ASN A 41 -14.55 19.45 4.11
CA ASN A 41 -14.97 18.34 4.96
C ASN A 41 -15.94 17.40 4.24
N ARG A 42 -16.95 17.95 3.55
CA ARG A 42 -17.90 17.15 2.76
C ARG A 42 -17.20 16.38 1.65
N VAL A 43 -16.20 16.97 0.99
CA VAL A 43 -15.41 16.29 -0.04
C VAL A 43 -14.65 15.11 0.57
N PHE A 44 -13.92 15.31 1.67
CA PHE A 44 -13.19 14.22 2.34
C PHE A 44 -14.13 13.11 2.80
N GLN A 45 -15.27 13.45 3.41
CA GLN A 45 -16.29 12.47 3.82
C GLN A 45 -16.83 11.66 2.63
N ARG A 46 -17.11 12.31 1.50
CA ARG A 46 -17.56 11.62 0.28
C ARG A 46 -16.50 10.67 -0.27
N ILE A 47 -15.24 11.11 -0.33
CA ILE A 47 -14.14 10.27 -0.81
C ILE A 47 -13.96 9.07 0.11
N ILE A 48 -13.92 9.28 1.44
CA ILE A 48 -13.81 8.20 2.42
C ILE A 48 -14.99 7.24 2.29
N SER A 49 -16.22 7.73 2.17
CA SER A 49 -17.40 6.87 2.00
C SER A 49 -17.35 6.07 0.71
N TYR A 50 -16.90 6.68 -0.39
CA TYR A 50 -16.70 5.97 -1.66
C TYR A 50 -15.66 4.86 -1.50
N LEU A 51 -14.52 5.18 -0.89
CA LEU A 51 -13.46 4.22 -0.63
C LEU A 51 -13.96 3.06 0.24
N ASP A 52 -14.68 3.35 1.32
CA ASP A 52 -15.23 2.36 2.24
C ASP A 52 -16.30 1.47 1.58
N LYS A 53 -17.05 2.00 0.62
CA LYS A 53 -18.08 1.26 -0.11
C LYS A 53 -17.49 0.32 -1.17
N TRP A 54 -16.50 0.79 -1.92
CA TRP A 54 -16.04 0.10 -3.12
C TRP A 54 -14.76 -0.72 -2.93
N PHE A 55 -14.02 -0.47 -1.85
CA PHE A 55 -12.82 -1.24 -1.54
C PHE A 55 -13.04 -2.04 -0.27
N ASP A 56 -13.02 -3.36 -0.42
CA ASP A 56 -12.87 -4.25 0.72
C ASP A 56 -11.43 -4.15 1.24
N TYR A 57 -11.22 -3.49 2.37
CA TYR A 57 -9.87 -3.33 2.94
C TYR A 57 -9.44 -4.54 3.77
N GLU A 58 -10.38 -5.37 4.23
CA GLU A 58 -10.10 -6.44 5.18
C GLU A 58 -10.16 -7.83 4.54
N GLY A 59 -11.06 -8.05 3.59
CA GLY A 59 -11.25 -9.31 2.87
C GLY A 59 -10.82 -9.28 1.39
N SER A 60 -10.25 -8.18 0.90
CA SER A 60 -9.81 -8.13 -0.50
C SER A 60 -8.67 -9.11 -0.80
N ILE A 61 -8.78 -9.73 -1.97
CA ILE A 61 -7.72 -10.48 -2.64
C ILE A 61 -6.35 -9.78 -2.60
N TYR A 62 -6.33 -8.44 -2.68
CA TYR A 62 -5.10 -7.64 -2.68
C TYR A 62 -4.31 -7.77 -1.37
N LYS A 63 -4.98 -8.03 -0.24
CA LYS A 63 -4.34 -8.27 1.06
C LYS A 63 -3.64 -9.64 1.07
N HIS A 64 -4.28 -10.65 0.48
CA HIS A 64 -3.73 -12.00 0.39
C HIS A 64 -2.54 -12.07 -0.57
N ILE A 65 -2.59 -11.38 -1.73
CA ILE A 65 -1.48 -11.37 -2.69
C ILE A 65 -0.43 -10.28 -2.39
N GLN A 66 -0.60 -9.46 -1.35
CA GLN A 66 0.35 -8.40 -0.99
C GLN A 66 1.75 -8.94 -0.70
N ILE A 67 1.87 -10.20 -0.27
CA ILE A 67 3.16 -10.86 -0.05
C ILE A 67 3.99 -11.00 -1.34
N LEU A 68 3.35 -10.95 -2.52
CA LEU A 68 3.99 -11.03 -3.83
C LEU A 68 4.48 -9.66 -4.34
N ASN A 69 4.50 -8.64 -3.49
CA ASN A 69 4.94 -7.30 -3.85
C ASN A 69 6.40 -7.31 -4.34
N LEU A 70 6.64 -6.72 -5.52
CA LEU A 70 7.97 -6.62 -6.15
C LEU A 70 8.99 -5.87 -5.29
N ASN A 71 8.54 -4.95 -4.43
CA ASN A 71 9.41 -4.19 -3.54
C ASN A 71 9.73 -4.94 -2.24
N ARG A 72 9.22 -6.15 -2.06
CA ARG A 72 9.47 -6.96 -0.87
C ARG A 72 10.74 -7.76 -1.08
N GLU A 73 11.66 -7.65 -0.12
CA GLU A 73 12.96 -8.32 -0.20
C GLU A 73 12.85 -9.84 -0.16
N GLU A 74 11.94 -10.38 0.64
CA GLU A 74 11.82 -11.82 0.85
C GLU A 74 10.36 -12.26 0.96
N ILE A 75 10.08 -13.44 0.41
CA ILE A 75 8.82 -14.18 0.53
C ILE A 75 9.19 -15.50 1.18
N THR A 76 8.37 -15.99 2.10
CA THR A 76 8.60 -17.31 2.71
C THR A 76 7.74 -18.39 2.05
N PHE A 77 8.18 -19.64 2.13
CA PHE A 77 7.43 -20.78 1.59
C PHE A 77 6.06 -20.98 2.28
N ASP A 78 5.98 -20.74 3.59
CA ASP A 78 4.73 -20.80 4.36
C ASP A 78 3.70 -19.77 3.83
N GLU A 79 4.16 -18.57 3.50
CA GLU A 79 3.30 -17.53 2.92
C GLU A 79 2.78 -17.93 1.52
N LEU A 80 3.60 -18.57 0.68
CA LEU A 80 3.16 -19.11 -0.62
C LEU A 80 2.13 -20.22 -0.45
N THR A 81 2.32 -21.09 0.53
CA THR A 81 1.39 -22.19 0.85
C THR A 81 0.04 -21.64 1.32
N LYS A 82 0.05 -20.59 2.15
CA LYS A 82 -1.16 -19.88 2.60
C LYS A 82 -1.91 -19.24 1.43
N ILE A 83 -1.22 -18.63 0.48
CA ILE A 83 -1.84 -18.11 -0.76
C ILE A 83 -2.49 -19.25 -1.54
N ALA A 84 -1.74 -20.32 -1.85
CA ALA A 84 -2.24 -21.42 -2.66
C ALA A 84 -3.50 -22.04 -2.04
N SER A 85 -3.51 -22.20 -0.70
CA SER A 85 -4.66 -22.68 0.06
C SER A 85 -5.85 -21.71 0.00
N HIS A 86 -5.59 -20.41 0.18
CA HIS A 86 -6.63 -19.38 0.14
C HIS A 86 -7.33 -19.29 -1.22
N PHE A 87 -6.57 -19.44 -2.31
CA PHE A 87 -7.10 -19.46 -3.68
C PHE A 87 -7.57 -20.83 -4.16
N GLN A 88 -7.47 -21.86 -3.32
CA GLN A 88 -7.79 -23.23 -3.69
C GLN A 88 -7.04 -23.71 -4.94
N ILE A 89 -5.81 -23.24 -5.13
CA ILE A 89 -4.94 -23.64 -6.23
C ILE A 89 -4.40 -25.03 -5.90
N LYS A 90 -4.73 -26.01 -6.75
CA LYS A 90 -4.15 -27.34 -6.66
C LYS A 90 -2.74 -27.30 -7.25
N ILE A 91 -1.75 -27.33 -6.37
CA ILE A 91 -0.33 -27.35 -6.71
C ILE A 91 0.32 -28.53 -5.98
N ASN A 92 1.29 -29.16 -6.63
CA ASN A 92 2.16 -30.11 -5.97
C ASN A 92 3.11 -29.34 -5.02
N GLY A 93 3.06 -29.67 -3.73
CA GLY A 93 3.86 -28.99 -2.71
C GLY A 93 5.36 -29.11 -2.95
N ASP A 94 5.83 -30.25 -3.48
CA ASP A 94 7.24 -30.49 -3.76
C ASP A 94 7.73 -29.63 -4.93
N ASP A 95 6.93 -29.56 -6.01
CA ASP A 95 7.25 -28.71 -7.18
C ASP A 95 7.30 -27.24 -6.77
N MET A 96 6.33 -26.77 -5.96
CA MET A 96 6.31 -25.41 -5.42
C MET A 96 7.51 -25.12 -4.53
N TYR A 97 7.94 -26.08 -3.71
CA TYR A 97 9.11 -25.91 -2.84
C TYR A 97 10.41 -25.83 -3.65
N ASN A 98 10.53 -26.64 -4.69
CA ASN A 98 11.68 -26.62 -5.59
C ASN A 98 11.78 -25.28 -6.34
N GLU A 99 10.66 -24.78 -6.88
CA GLU A 99 10.61 -23.45 -7.50
C GLU A 99 10.94 -22.33 -6.50
N PHE A 100 10.44 -22.43 -5.27
CA PHE A 100 10.75 -21.48 -4.21
C PHE A 100 12.26 -21.43 -3.91
N CYS A 101 12.90 -22.60 -3.75
CA CYS A 101 14.33 -22.69 -3.51
C CYS A 101 15.13 -22.07 -4.66
N TRP A 102 14.76 -22.39 -5.89
CA TRP A 102 15.40 -21.83 -7.08
C TRP A 102 15.27 -20.30 -7.15
N LEU A 103 14.08 -19.74 -6.90
CA LEU A 103 13.85 -18.29 -6.87
C LEU A 103 14.64 -17.60 -5.76
N ARG A 104 14.82 -18.24 -4.60
CA ARG A 104 15.63 -17.72 -3.49
C ARG A 104 17.10 -17.62 -3.91
N GLU A 105 17.65 -18.67 -4.48
CA GLU A 105 19.04 -18.69 -4.96
C GLU A 105 19.27 -17.67 -6.08
N TRP A 106 18.33 -17.57 -7.03
CA TRP A 106 18.40 -16.59 -8.11
C TRP A 106 18.45 -15.15 -7.55
N ARG A 107 17.62 -14.83 -6.56
CA ARG A 107 17.63 -13.50 -5.91
C ARG A 107 18.95 -13.21 -5.20
N VAL A 108 19.55 -14.19 -4.52
CA VAL A 108 20.87 -14.04 -3.90
C VAL A 108 21.92 -13.71 -4.96
N LYS A 109 21.96 -14.47 -6.05
CA LYS A 109 22.91 -14.23 -7.16
C LYS A 109 22.73 -12.86 -7.81
N GLN A 110 21.49 -12.37 -7.97
CA GLN A 110 21.24 -11.03 -8.49
C GLN A 110 21.74 -9.93 -7.55
N ARG A 111 21.64 -10.11 -6.23
CA ARG A 111 22.21 -9.16 -5.25
C ARG A 111 23.74 -9.17 -5.27
N GLU A 112 24.35 -10.35 -5.39
CA GLU A 112 25.81 -10.50 -5.47
C GLU A 112 26.39 -9.92 -6.77
N ASN A 113 25.71 -10.08 -7.91
CA ASN A 113 26.12 -9.53 -9.19
C ASN A 113 26.02 -7.99 -9.28
N VAL A 114 25.35 -7.32 -8.35
CA VAL A 114 25.27 -5.85 -8.27
C VAL A 114 26.45 -5.26 -7.47
N LEU A 115 27.22 -6.07 -6.73
CA LEU A 115 28.31 -5.62 -5.85
C LEU A 115 29.77 -5.68 -6.37
N PRO A 116 30.15 -6.18 -7.57
CA PRO A 116 31.54 -6.17 -7.98
C PRO A 116 31.84 -4.95 -8.88
N SER A 117 31.83 -3.74 -8.32
CA SER A 117 32.46 -2.58 -9.00
C SER A 117 32.96 -1.48 -8.05
N MET A 118 33.24 -1.81 -6.78
CA MET A 118 33.81 -0.88 -5.80
C MET A 118 35.04 -1.51 -5.14
N SER A 119 36.05 -1.86 -5.94
CA SER A 119 37.43 -2.03 -5.45
C SER A 119 38.39 -2.01 -6.62
N SER A 120 39.03 -0.86 -6.84
CA SER A 120 40.34 -0.65 -7.49
C SER A 120 40.57 0.86 -7.58
N GLY A 121 40.97 1.46 -6.45
CA GLY A 121 41.57 2.78 -6.37
C GLY A 121 42.98 2.64 -5.83
#